data_AF-A0A399EQ37-F1
#
_entry.id   AF-A0A399EQ37-F1
#
_cell.length_a   1.000
_cell.length_b   1.000
_cell.length_c   1.000
_cell.angle_alpha   90.00
_cell.angle_beta   90.00
_cell.angle_gamma   90.00
#
_symmetry.space_group_name_H-M   'P 1'
#
loop_
_entity.id
_entity.type
_entity.pdbx_description
1 polymer ?
#
loop_
_entity_poly.entity_id
_entity_poly.type
_entity_poly.pdbx_seq_one_letter_code
_entity_poly.pdbx_strand_id
1 'polypeptide(L)' 'MEDAHGTFGHVWLRVAATYQSALFPEGALFQTFSQRNLPVNLWPYLRLYVDFLAGQMGLPRLVLPAFKV' A
#
# COMPACT_ATOMS: atom_id res chain seq x y z
N MET A 1 -14.89 10.16 30.65
CA MET A 1 -13.47 10.44 30.37
C MET A 1 -13.36 10.22 28.87
N GLU A 2 -13.67 11.27 28.12
CA GLU A 2 -13.57 11.29 26.66
C GLU A 2 -12.14 11.75 26.35
N ASP A 3 -11.36 10.91 25.69
CA ASP A 3 -9.98 11.26 25.35
C ASP A 3 -10.01 12.33 24.26
N ALA A 4 -9.75 13.58 24.64
CA ALA A 4 -9.60 14.75 23.78
C ALA A 4 -8.26 14.76 22.99
N HIS A 5 -7.71 13.61 22.60
CA HIS A 5 -6.27 13.47 22.35
C HIS A 5 -5.89 13.02 20.93
N GLY A 6 -5.88 13.94 19.97
CA GLY A 6 -5.05 13.84 18.75
C GLY A 6 -5.09 12.51 17.97
N THR A 7 -4.07 12.28 17.13
CA THR A 7 -3.92 11.01 16.41
C THR A 7 -3.36 9.94 17.35
N PHE A 8 -4.10 8.85 17.57
CA PHE A 8 -3.73 7.73 18.45
C PHE A 8 -2.47 6.97 18.01
N GLY A 9 -2.13 6.99 16.72
CA GLY A 9 -0.90 6.38 16.19
C GLY A 9 -0.67 6.71 14.72
N HIS A 10 0.58 6.67 14.27
CA HIS A 10 0.97 6.97 12.90
C HIS A 10 1.76 5.81 12.29
N VAL A 11 1.38 5.40 11.09
CA VAL A 11 2.09 4.38 10.31
C VAL A 11 2.43 4.96 8.95
N TRP A 12 3.73 5.04 8.64
CA TRP A 12 4.23 5.44 7.33
C TRP A 12 4.93 4.27 6.67
N LEU A 13 4.46 3.90 5.48
CA LEU A 13 4.95 2.75 4.74
C LEU A 13 5.20 3.12 3.29
N ARG A 14 6.30 2.60 2.72
CA ARG A 14 6.59 2.67 1.29
C ARG A 14 6.85 1.26 0.78
N VAL A 15 6.03 0.81 -0.16
CA VAL A 15 6.25 -0.42 -0.92
C VAL A 15 6.75 -0.02 -2.31
N ALA A 16 7.79 -0.70 -2.77
CA ALA A 16 8.35 -0.53 -4.11
C ALA A 16 8.60 -1.91 -4.73
N ALA A 17 8.57 -1.97 -6.06
CA ALA A 17 8.94 -3.16 -6.81
C ALA A 17 9.82 -2.78 -7.99
N THR A 18 10.74 -3.69 -8.32
CA THR A 18 11.57 -3.63 -9.51
C THR A 18 11.03 -4.63 -10.52
N TYR A 19 10.79 -4.17 -11.74
CA TYR A 19 10.34 -5.00 -12.85
C TYR A 19 11.45 -5.07 -13.89
N GLN A 20 11.67 -6.26 -14.43
CA GLN A 20 12.56 -6.48 -15.55
C GLN A 20 11.73 -6.95 -16.74
N SER A 21 12.00 -6.39 -17.91
CA SER A 21 11.39 -6.81 -19.17
C SER A 21 12.48 -6.95 -20.23
N ALA A 22 12.36 -7.97 -21.08
CA ALA A 22 13.27 -8.17 -22.22
C ALA A 22 13.11 -7.07 -23.28
N LEU A 23 11.90 -6.52 -23.41
CA LEU A 23 11.57 -5.39 -24.28
C LEU A 23 11.00 -4.27 -23.41
N PHE A 24 11.64 -3.10 -23.43
CA PHE A 24 11.13 -1.97 -22.66
C PHE A 24 9.81 -1.49 -23.30
N PRO A 25 8.72 -1.39 -22.52
CA PRO A 25 7.43 -0.98 -23.06
C PRO A 25 7.50 0.45 -23.61
N GLU A 26 6.77 0.72 -24.69
CA GLU A 26 6.61 2.06 -25.23
C GLU A 26 6.05 3.03 -24.17
N GLY A 27 6.32 4.32 -24.33
CA GLY A 27 6.01 5.33 -23.32
C GLY A 27 4.57 5.29 -22.80
N ALA A 28 3.57 5.16 -23.68
CA ALA A 28 2.16 5.08 -23.28
C ALA A 28 1.82 3.82 -22.46
N LEU A 29 2.42 2.69 -22.81
CA LEU A 29 2.24 1.43 -22.09
C LEU A 29 2.95 1.49 -20.73
N PHE A 30 4.16 2.05 -20.69
CA PHE A 30 4.89 2.28 -19.43
C PHE A 30 4.10 3.19 -18.49
N GLN A 31 3.52 4.29 -18.99
CA GLN A 31 2.71 5.19 -18.17
C GLN A 31 1.44 4.50 -17.64
N THR A 32 0.77 3.70 -18.47
CA THR A 32 -0.40 2.92 -18.03
C THR A 32 0.00 1.90 -16.97
N PHE A 33 1.15 1.25 -17.14
CA PHE A 33 1.69 0.33 -16.15
C PHE A 33 2.01 1.05 -14.84
N SER A 34 2.77 2.15 -14.87
CA SER A 34 3.23 2.86 -13.68
C SER A 34 2.10 3.51 -12.89
N GLN A 35 1.06 4.02 -13.56
CA GLN A 35 -0.03 4.75 -12.91
C GLN A 35 -1.20 3.86 -12.46
N ARG A 36 -1.41 2.71 -13.11
CA ARG A 36 -2.56 1.82 -12.80
C ARG A 36 -2.12 0.46 -12.29
N ASN A 37 -1.36 -0.26 -13.09
CA ASN A 37 -1.01 -1.65 -12.79
C ASN A 37 -0.07 -1.75 -11.58
N LEU A 38 0.92 -0.87 -11.49
CA LEU A 38 1.91 -0.86 -10.42
C LEU A 38 1.24 -0.64 -9.05
N PRO A 39 0.39 0.38 -8.82
CA PRO A 39 -0.36 0.53 -7.57
C PRO A 39 -1.23 -0.69 -7.23
N VAL A 40 -1.95 -1.23 -8.22
CA VAL A 40 -2.80 -2.41 -8.04
C VAL A 40 -1.99 -3.62 -7.58
N ASN A 41 -0.83 -3.85 -8.20
CA ASN A 41 0.07 -4.96 -7.88
C ASN A 41 0.71 -4.78 -6.49
N LEU A 42 1.02 -3.55 -6.09
CA LEU A 42 1.66 -3.26 -4.81
C LEU A 42 0.67 -3.17 -3.64
N TRP A 43 -0.60 -2.88 -3.90
CA TRP A 43 -1.63 -2.70 -2.87
C TRP A 43 -1.73 -3.86 -1.88
N PRO A 44 -1.80 -5.14 -2.29
CA PRO A 44 -1.90 -6.26 -1.35
C PRO A 44 -0.78 -6.29 -0.31
N TYR A 45 0.45 -5.94 -0.70
CA TYR A 45 1.60 -5.88 0.19
C TYR A 45 1.46 -4.74 1.20
N LEU A 46 1.00 -3.56 0.75
CA LEU A 46 0.72 -2.45 1.65
C LEU A 46 -0.35 -2.85 2.70
N ARG A 47 -1.45 -3.48 2.25
CA ARG A 47 -2.51 -3.98 3.15
C ARG A 47 -1.97 -4.96 4.19
N LEU A 48 -1.15 -5.91 3.74
CA LEU A 48 -0.52 -6.91 4.60
C LEU A 48 0.33 -6.23 5.68
N TYR A 49 1.20 -5.30 5.30
CA TYR A 49 2.08 -4.63 6.25
C TYR A 49 1.31 -3.78 7.26
N VAL A 50 0.24 -3.09 6.84
CA VAL A 50 -0.60 -2.31 7.76
C VAL A 50 -1.26 -3.22 8.81
N ASP A 51 -1.88 -4.32 8.39
CA ASP A 51 -2.52 -5.26 9.32
C ASP A 51 -1.49 -5.95 10.23
N PHE A 52 -0.34 -6.34 9.68
CA PHE A 52 0.75 -6.93 10.45
C PHE A 52 1.28 -5.98 11.53
N LEU A 53 1.59 -4.72 11.16
CA LEU A 53 2.08 -3.73 12.09
C LEU A 53 1.04 -3.36 13.15
N ALA A 54 -0.23 -3.23 12.76
CA ALA A 54 -1.33 -3.04 13.72
C ALA A 54 -1.38 -4.18 14.74
N GLY A 55 -1.27 -5.42 14.29
CA GLY A 55 -1.21 -6.60 15.17
C GLY A 55 0.01 -6.59 16.10
N GLN A 56 1.19 -6.20 15.62
CA GLN A 56 2.40 -6.08 16.46
C GLN A 56 2.26 -5.00 17.55
N MET A 57 1.44 -3.98 17.31
CA MET A 57 1.12 -2.94 18.29
C MET A 57 0.01 -3.37 19.27
N GLY A 58 -0.48 -4.60 19.19
CA GLY A 58 -1.60 -5.09 20.00
C GLY A 58 -2.94 -4.45 19.63
N LEU A 59 -3.02 -3.80 18.46
CA LEU A 59 -4.25 -3.16 17.98
C LEU A 59 -5.17 -4.20 17.32
N PRO A 60 -6.49 -3.93 17.28
CA PRO A 60 -7.40 -4.71 16.45
C PRO A 60 -6.93 -4.74 15.00
N ARG A 61 -7.31 -5.79 14.28
CA ARG A 61 -6.97 -5.96 12.87
C ARG A 61 -7.37 -4.74 12.04
N LEU A 62 -6.40 -4.19 11.31
CA LEU A 62 -6.57 -3.02 10.46
C LEU A 62 -6.46 -3.44 9.00
N VAL A 63 -7.57 -3.93 8.45
CA VAL A 63 -7.62 -4.36 7.06
C VAL A 63 -8.05 -3.20 6.16
N LEU A 64 -7.11 -2.66 5.39
CA LEU A 64 -7.41 -1.65 4.38
C LEU A 64 -8.40 -2.18 3.33
N PRO A 65 -9.24 -1.32 2.73
CA PRO A 65 -10.21 -1.73 1.70
C PRO A 65 -9.52 -2.24 0.42
N ALA A 66 -10.30 -2.82 -0.49
CA ALA A 66 -9.79 -3.13 -1.82
C ALA A 66 -9.43 -1.83 -2.55
N PHE A 67 -8.35 -1.88 -3.34
CA PHE A 67 -8.00 -0.76 -4.22
C PHE A 67 -9.03 -0.68 -5.35
N LYS A 68 -9.65 0.48 -5.53
CA LYS A 68 -10.56 0.73 -6.64
C LYS A 68 -9.77 1.34 -7.79
N VAL A 69 -9.92 0.75 -8.97
CA VAL A 69 -9.33 1.24 -10.24
C VAL A 69 -10.33 2.12 -10.96
#